data_AF-A0A816A2Z6-F1
#
_entry.id   AF-A0A816A2Z6-F1
#
_cell.length_a   1.000
_cell.length_b   1.000
_cell.length_c   1.000
_cell.angle_alpha   90.00
_cell.angle_beta   90.00
_cell.angle_gamma   90.00
#
_symmetry.space_group_name_H-M   'P 1'
#
loop_
_entity.id
_entity.type
_entity.pdbx_description
1 polymer ?
#
loop_
_entity_poly.entity_id
_entity_poly.type
_entity_poly.pdbx_seq_one_letter_code
_entity_poly.pdbx_strand_id
1 'polypeptide(L)' 'LETCFGNFIDHPFVNPTIFWKEYGIDLPLLSSMARCYLSAPATSVQSESAFSISAHYGRKERARLSPENLAMSVFLKDKI' A
#
# COMPACT_ATOMS: atom_id res chain seq x y z
N LEU A 1 -8.60 24.56 -16.54
CA LEU A 1 -8.84 23.17 -16.06
C LEU A 1 -8.31 22.11 -17.04
N GLU A 2 -8.17 22.41 -18.34
CA GLU A 2 -7.70 21.44 -19.35
C GLU A 2 -6.17 21.32 -19.48
N THR A 3 -5.39 22.25 -18.92
CA THR A 3 -3.92 22.28 -19.09
C THR A 3 -3.14 21.37 -18.14
N CYS A 4 -3.74 20.85 -17.06
CA CYS A 4 -3.03 20.02 -16.07
C CYS A 4 -3.26 18.51 -16.24
N PHE A 5 -4.36 18.09 -16.88
CA PHE A 5 -4.67 16.68 -17.11
C PHE A 5 -4.04 16.15 -18.42
N GLY A 6 -3.80 17.02 -19.40
CA GLY A 6 -3.33 16.65 -20.74
C GLY A 6 -1.91 16.10 -20.83
N ASN A 7 -1.07 16.27 -19.80
CA ASN A 7 0.33 15.85 -19.82
C ASN A 7 0.59 14.52 -19.08
N PHE A 8 -0.44 13.87 -18.53
CA PHE A 8 -0.26 12.64 -17.75
C PHE A 8 -0.07 11.39 -18.63
N ILE A 9 -0.55 11.42 -19.87
CA ILE A 9 -0.59 10.25 -20.76
C ILE A 9 0.74 10.03 -21.53
N ASP A 10 1.55 11.07 -21.74
CA ASP A 10 2.72 11.01 -22.64
C ASP A 10 4.09 10.87 -21.95
N HIS A 11 4.15 10.80 -20.61
CA HIS A 11 5.42 10.65 -19.89
C HIS A 11 5.54 9.24 -19.27
N PRO A 12 6.40 8.36 -19.79
CA PRO A 12 6.32 6.92 -19.50
C PRO A 12 6.70 6.46 -18.08
N PHE A 13 7.07 7.35 -17.14
CA PHE A 13 7.63 6.92 -15.84
C PHE A 13 7.36 7.84 -14.64
N VAL A 14 6.36 8.73 -14.67
CA VAL A 14 6.05 9.54 -13.48
C VAL A 14 5.15 8.74 -12.53
N ASN A 15 5.67 8.46 -11.33
CA ASN A 15 4.87 7.84 -10.28
C ASN A 15 3.72 8.80 -9.90
N PRO A 16 2.44 8.40 -10.06
CA PRO A 16 1.31 9.29 -9.83
C PRO A 16 1.22 9.77 -8.38
N THR A 17 1.67 8.96 -7.42
CA THR A 17 1.71 9.35 -6.00
C THR A 17 2.73 10.47 -5.75
N ILE A 18 3.82 10.52 -6.51
CA ILE A 18 4.81 11.62 -6.46
C ILE A 18 4.22 12.88 -7.10
N PHE A 19 3.55 12.74 -8.25
CA PHE A 19 2.88 13.87 -8.90
C PHE A 19 1.87 14.56 -7.97
N TRP A 20 0.97 13.81 -7.34
CA TRP A 20 -0.03 14.40 -6.42
C TRP A 20 0.57 14.95 -5.13
N LYS A 21 1.79 14.55 -4.77
CA LYS A 21 2.54 15.11 -3.64
C LYS A 21 3.14 16.48 -3.99
N GLU A 22 3.68 16.63 -5.19
CA GLU A 22 4.37 17.85 -5.63
C GLU A 22 3.40 18.92 -6.15
N TYR A 23 2.38 18.53 -6.92
CA TYR A 23 1.47 19.44 -7.62
C TYR A 23 0.07 19.51 -6.99
N GLY A 24 -0.16 18.78 -5.90
CA GLY A 24 -1.47 18.71 -5.23
C GLY A 24 -1.84 19.93 -4.38
N ILE A 25 -0.92 20.88 -4.20
CA ILE A 25 -1.13 22.07 -3.36
C ILE A 25 -2.25 22.96 -3.92
N ASP A 26 -2.33 23.05 -5.25
CA ASP A 26 -3.34 23.86 -5.95
C ASP A 26 -4.74 23.25 -5.86
N LEU A 27 -4.84 21.94 -5.59
CA LEU A 27 -6.07 21.17 -5.54
C LEU A 27 -6.10 20.25 -4.31
N PRO A 28 -6.18 20.79 -3.07
CA PRO A 28 -5.96 20.03 -1.84
C PRO A 28 -6.99 18.91 -1.64
N LEU A 29 -8.25 19.15 -1.98
CA LEU A 29 -9.32 18.15 -1.87
C LEU A 29 -9.10 16.98 -2.85
N LEU A 30 -8.78 17.31 -4.12
CA LEU A 30 -8.54 16.30 -5.14
C LEU A 30 -7.25 15.52 -4.87
N SER A 31 -6.18 16.20 -4.44
CA SER A 31 -4.91 15.57 -4.03
C SER A 31 -5.12 14.59 -2.88
N SER A 32 -5.91 14.96 -1.87
CA SER A 32 -6.25 14.07 -0.75
C SER A 32 -6.93 12.78 -1.24
N MET A 33 -7.95 12.91 -2.11
CA MET A 33 -8.65 11.76 -2.68
C MET A 33 -7.72 10.91 -3.56
N ALA A 34 -6.98 11.55 -4.47
CA ALA A 34 -6.07 10.86 -5.38
C ALA A 34 -5.00 10.06 -4.62
N ARG A 35 -4.40 10.65 -3.57
CA ARG A 35 -3.43 9.95 -2.72
C ARG A 35 -4.06 8.77 -1.98
N CYS A 36 -5.30 8.88 -1.53
CA CYS A 36 -6.01 7.77 -0.91
C CYS A 36 -6.22 6.62 -1.91
N TYR A 37 -6.77 6.91 -3.09
CA TYR A 37 -7.03 5.91 -4.12
C TYR A 37 -5.74 5.24 -4.64
N LEU A 38 -4.69 6.03 -4.86
CA LEU A 38 -3.41 5.52 -5.38
C LEU A 38 -2.57 4.77 -4.34
N SER A 39 -2.89 4.91 -3.05
CA SER A 39 -2.21 4.17 -1.98
C SER A 39 -2.66 2.71 -1.86
N ALA A 40 -3.84 2.38 -2.38
CA ALA A 40 -4.35 1.02 -2.34
C ALA A 40 -3.62 0.15 -3.37
N PRO A 41 -3.13 -1.04 -2.98
CA PRO A 41 -2.57 -1.98 -3.94
C PRO A 41 -3.66 -2.47 -4.89
N ALA A 42 -3.29 -2.70 -6.15
CA ALA A 42 -4.22 -3.19 -7.17
C ALA A 42 -4.70 -4.63 -6.91
N THR A 43 -4.02 -5.38 -6.02
CA THR A 43 -4.29 -6.79 -5.79
C THR A 43 -4.27 -7.14 -4.29
N SER A 44 -5.02 -8.18 -3.93
CA SER A 44 -5.00 -8.79 -2.59
C SER A 44 -3.75 -9.61 -2.31
N VAL A 45 -2.87 -9.82 -3.29
CA VAL A 45 -1.70 -10.72 -3.22
C VAL A 45 -0.80 -10.40 -2.01
N GLN A 46 -0.62 -9.11 -1.71
CA GLN A 46 0.17 -8.69 -0.55
C GLN A 46 -0.46 -9.16 0.77
N SER A 47 -1.78 -9.05 0.89
CA SER A 47 -2.53 -9.52 2.06
C SER A 47 -2.55 -11.04 2.15
N GLU A 48 -2.77 -11.74 1.02
CA GLU A 48 -2.76 -13.20 0.95
C GLU A 48 -1.38 -13.79 1.29
N SER A 49 -0.30 -13.14 0.87
CA SER A 49 1.07 -13.50 1.23
C SER A 49 1.28 -13.39 2.74
N ALA A 50 0.91 -12.26 3.34
CA ALA A 50 0.99 -12.06 4.79
C ALA A 50 0.18 -13.12 5.55
N PHE A 51 -1.04 -13.42 5.11
CA PHE A 51 -1.88 -14.46 5.70
C PHE A 51 -1.28 -15.85 5.56
N SER A 52 -0.75 -16.20 4.39
CA SER A 52 -0.09 -17.49 4.15
C SER A 52 1.12 -17.70 5.06
N ILE A 53 1.93 -16.66 5.23
CA ILE A 53 3.08 -16.65 6.15
C ILE A 53 2.60 -16.80 7.60
N SER A 54 1.58 -16.04 8.00
CA SER A 54 1.02 -16.09 9.35
C SER A 54 0.46 -17.48 9.67
N ALA A 55 -0.24 -18.10 8.73
CA ALA A 55 -0.79 -19.46 8.86
C ALA A 55 0.33 -20.50 8.94
N HIS A 56 1.43 -20.31 8.20
CA HIS A 56 2.60 -21.17 8.30
C HIS A 56 3.24 -21.10 9.69
N TYR A 57 3.38 -19.90 10.27
CA TYR A 57 3.91 -19.72 11.62
C TYR A 57 2.95 -20.20 12.71
N GLY A 58 1.64 -20.07 12.50
CA GLY A 58 0.61 -20.43 13.48
C GLY A 58 0.30 -21.93 13.58
N ARG A 59 0.97 -22.79 12.79
CA ARG A 59 0.74 -24.24 12.87
C ARG A 59 1.13 -24.78 14.25
N LYS A 60 0.18 -25.45 14.91
CA LYS A 60 0.28 -26.03 16.26
C LYS A 60 1.50 -26.94 16.48
N GLU A 61 2.01 -27.54 15.41
CA GLU A 61 3.15 -28.45 15.45
C GLU A 61 4.49 -27.74 15.70
N ARG A 62 4.59 -26.41 15.49
CA ARG A 62 5.85 -25.67 15.59
C ARG A 62 5.79 -24.34 16.36
N ALA A 63 4.61 -23.85 16.76
CA ALA A 63 4.50 -22.59 17.47
C ALA A 63 3.56 -22.66 18.69
N ARG A 64 4.10 -22.36 19.88
CA ARG A 64 3.33 -22.08 21.11
C ARG A 64 2.98 -20.59 21.21
N LEU A 65 2.79 -19.94 20.07
CA LEU A 65 2.61 -18.49 20.00
C LEU A 65 1.13 -18.15 20.17
N SER A 66 0.81 -17.19 21.04
CA SER A 66 -0.55 -16.64 21.11
C SER A 66 -0.89 -15.93 19.79
N PRO A 67 -2.19 -15.82 19.43
CA PRO A 67 -2.61 -15.09 18.23
C PRO A 67 -2.11 -13.65 18.19
N GLU A 68 -2.03 -12.99 19.35
CA GLU A 68 -1.51 -11.63 19.50
C GLU A 68 -0.01 -11.55 19.17
N ASN A 69 0.80 -12.46 19.73
CA ASN A 69 2.23 -12.53 19.43
C ASN A 69 2.50 -12.89 17.97
N LEU A 70 1.60 -13.66 17.35
CA LEU A 70 1.67 -14.01 15.93
C LEU A 70 1.41 -12.81 15.03
N ALA A 71 0.38 -12.02 15.34
CA ALA A 71 0.10 -10.77 14.64
C ALA A 71 1.29 -9.79 14.76
N MET A 72 1.88 -9.66 15.95
CA MET A 72 3.05 -8.82 16.17
C MET A 72 4.28 -9.30 15.39
N SER A 73 4.49 -10.62 15.29
CA SER A 73 5.61 -11.20 14.52
C SER A 73 5.47 -10.91 13.02
N VAL A 74 4.24 -10.99 12.49
CA VAL A 74 3.95 -10.65 11.08
C VAL A 74 4.15 -9.16 10.83
N PHE A 75 3.69 -8.31 11.75
CA PHE A 75 3.87 -6.87 11.67
C PHE A 75 5.36 -6.47 11.68
N LEU A 76 6.15 -7.03 12.59
CA LEU A 76 7.59 -6.74 12.68
C LEU A 76 8.34 -7.21 11.43
N LYS A 77 7.96 -8.35 10.86
CA LYS A 77 8.55 -8.85 9.61
C LYS A 77 8.32 -7.90 8.42
N ASP A 78 7.19 -7.20 8.38
CA ASP A 78 6.86 -6.24 7.31
C ASP A 78 7.59 -4.89 7.47
N LYS A 79 8.16 -4.61 8.65
CA LYS A 79 8.81 -3.33 9.01
C LYS A 79 10.33 -3.39 9.14
N ILE A 80 10.93 -4.58 9.05
CA ILE A 80 12.39 -4.83 9.07
C ILE A 80 12.84 -5.15 7.65
#